data_AF-A0A353N6L2-F1
#
_entry.id   AF-A0A353N6L2-F1
#
_cell.length_a   1.000
_cell.length_b   1.000
_cell.length_c   1.000
_cell.angle_alpha   90.00
_cell.angle_beta   90.00
_cell.angle_gamma   90.00
#
_symmetry.space_group_name_H-M   'P 1'
#
loop_
_entity.id
_entity.type
_entity.pdbx_description
1 polymer ?
#
loop_
_entity_poly.entity_id
_entity_poly.type
_entity_poly.pdbx_seq_one_letter_code
_entity_poly.pdbx_strand_id
1 'polypeptide(L)'
;SSVKYTLRERGIGSNAKGSFTSIDYTLNKNANHNLKLLNLQGDLTKSFSDTVLVGLALDTLGTWLDQSYEGLQLEGASEIKWGVMGDTIIIGNYTIKGKNTKKTDFSFKAEEVKIGLSFLHFFPNHLTLLLDANRIFQQLQLNNSYLFTTAGVSIHYRWPDDSGIIAGKIGYRSPVGTRKFPQWSYVLSLQKFLPSDLMLKLEYERLYGALWDEVPEYLIRLSLNHALCFTNGEFRTFRYSEEDNTSMIKGVVYLDENGNGQFDPWEKRLSGIVMSVEGRRATTNEDGEYTFNFLKPGIYRIDFNPRSLPADYTPVTSEQLIRLRENENFFLDFGVTLNGSISGLVFIDANTDGKMNENEKPLDWVGILLDHGDQKTFTGPDGSFYFEGIPLGDHTVSLDPESLPAGLQLVGEEEFTILLTEDVLDVVNLLFPLVYKVNP
;
A
#
# COMPACT_ATOMS: atom_id res chain seq x y z
N SER A 1 7.90 -18.72 26.78
CA SER A 1 7.28 -18.93 25.47
C SER A 1 6.79 -17.57 25.02
N SER A 2 7.44 -16.98 24.02
CA SER A 2 6.90 -15.82 23.30
C SER A 2 5.89 -16.38 22.31
N VAL A 3 4.61 -16.20 22.58
CA VAL A 3 3.57 -16.47 21.57
C VAL A 3 3.34 -15.14 20.88
N LYS A 4 3.88 -14.99 19.67
CA LYS A 4 3.62 -13.82 18.82
C LYS A 4 2.34 -14.09 18.06
N TYR A 5 1.28 -13.36 18.38
CA TYR A 5 0.06 -13.38 17.60
C TYR A 5 -0.04 -12.04 16.85
N THR A 6 0.06 -12.09 15.52
CA THR A 6 -0.16 -10.95 14.64
C THR A 6 -1.57 -11.11 14.06
N LEU A 7 -2.51 -10.34 14.58
CA LEU A 7 -3.89 -10.33 14.09
C LEU A 7 -4.13 -9.05 13.27
N ARG A 8 -3.94 -9.14 11.95
CA ARG A 8 -4.28 -8.05 11.03
C ARG A 8 -5.77 -8.13 10.66
N GLU A 9 -6.62 -7.52 11.48
CA GLU A 9 -8.03 -7.34 11.11
C GLU A 9 -8.16 -6.18 10.12
N ARG A 10 -8.81 -6.40 8.98
CA ARG A 10 -9.24 -5.33 8.07
C ARG A 10 -10.58 -4.81 8.59
N GLY A 11 -10.66 -3.53 8.91
CA GLY A 11 -11.94 -2.81 8.85
C GLY A 11 -12.12 -1.67 9.84
N ILE A 12 -12.09 -0.42 9.34
CA ILE A 12 -13.04 0.65 9.72
C ILE A 12 -13.34 1.50 8.47
N GLY A 13 -14.26 1.04 7.61
CA GLY A 13 -14.76 1.80 6.45
C GLY A 13 -13.82 1.85 5.23
N SER A 14 -14.33 2.34 4.09
CA SER A 14 -13.70 2.24 2.76
C SER A 14 -12.28 2.81 2.66
N ASN A 15 -11.94 3.83 3.47
CA ASN A 15 -10.65 4.54 3.37
C ASN A 15 -9.84 4.57 4.68
N ALA A 16 -10.19 3.75 5.69
CA ALA A 16 -9.40 3.66 6.91
C ALA A 16 -9.06 2.21 7.28
N LYS A 17 -7.79 1.99 7.63
CA LYS A 17 -7.22 0.71 8.00
C LYS A 17 -6.65 0.80 9.41
N GLY A 18 -7.34 0.18 10.36
CA GLY A 18 -6.79 -0.13 11.67
C GLY A 18 -6.17 -1.52 11.64
N SER A 19 -5.08 -1.74 12.35
CA SER A 19 -4.52 -3.08 12.53
C SER A 19 -3.81 -3.22 13.87
N PHE A 20 -4.11 -4.30 14.59
CA PHE A 20 -3.28 -4.76 15.69
C PHE A 20 -2.06 -5.50 15.11
N THR A 21 -0.89 -4.90 15.26
CA THR A 21 0.34 -5.42 14.62
C THR A 21 0.91 -6.60 15.41
N SER A 22 1.06 -6.44 16.72
CA SER A 22 1.54 -7.52 17.57
C SER A 22 1.00 -7.38 18.99
N ILE A 23 0.79 -8.54 19.60
CA ILE A 23 0.64 -8.69 21.04
C ILE A 23 1.70 -9.69 21.48
N ASP A 24 2.70 -9.22 22.22
CA ASP A 24 3.76 -10.07 22.73
C ASP A 24 3.68 -10.12 24.25
N TYR A 25 3.60 -11.30 24.83
CA TYR A 25 3.59 -11.46 26.29
C TYR A 25 4.59 -12.50 26.75
N THR A 26 5.12 -12.30 27.96
CA THR A 26 6.03 -13.26 28.59
C THR A 26 5.46 -13.71 29.93
N LEU A 27 5.46 -15.02 30.16
CA LEU A 27 4.96 -15.64 31.38
C LEU A 27 6.09 -16.16 32.30
N ASN A 28 5.97 -15.96 33.62
CA ASN A 28 6.80 -16.58 34.66
C ASN A 28 6.24 -17.97 34.98
N LYS A 29 7.08 -19.02 34.92
CA LYS A 29 6.65 -20.41 35.12
C LYS A 29 6.62 -20.84 36.59
N ASN A 30 7.18 -20.05 37.50
CA ASN A 30 7.41 -20.44 38.90
C ASN A 30 6.48 -19.72 39.91
N ALA A 31 5.45 -18.99 39.45
CA ALA A 31 4.51 -18.26 40.30
C ALA A 31 3.06 -18.60 39.95
N ASN A 32 2.10 -18.29 40.83
CA ASN A 32 0.68 -18.56 40.59
C ASN A 32 0.01 -17.58 39.59
N HIS A 33 0.65 -16.45 39.29
CA HIS A 33 0.22 -15.47 38.28
C HIS A 33 1.43 -15.05 37.46
N ASN A 34 1.28 -15.05 36.14
CA ASN A 34 2.42 -15.33 35.27
C ASN A 34 2.87 -14.14 34.42
N LEU A 35 2.13 -13.05 34.26
CA LEU A 35 2.51 -12.02 33.29
C LEU A 35 3.73 -11.19 33.75
N LYS A 36 4.80 -11.16 32.93
CA LYS A 36 6.03 -10.39 33.15
C LYS A 36 6.11 -9.16 32.25
N LEU A 37 5.73 -9.34 30.99
CA LEU A 37 5.77 -8.34 29.93
C LEU A 37 4.50 -8.45 29.11
N LEU A 38 3.96 -7.30 28.69
CA LEU A 38 2.91 -7.19 27.67
C LEU A 38 3.29 -6.04 26.73
N ASN A 39 3.55 -6.38 25.48
CA ASN A 39 3.78 -5.44 24.40
C ASN A 39 2.52 -5.37 23.53
N LEU A 40 2.04 -4.17 23.23
CA LEU A 40 0.91 -3.94 22.33
C LEU A 40 1.32 -2.93 21.27
N GLN A 41 1.23 -3.35 20.00
CA GLN A 41 1.49 -2.49 18.85
C GLN A 41 0.24 -2.38 17.99
N GLY A 42 -0.20 -1.15 17.73
CA GLY A 42 -1.36 -0.85 16.91
C GLY A 42 -1.10 0.29 15.95
N ASP A 43 -1.62 0.17 14.74
CA ASP A 43 -1.56 1.20 13.71
C ASP A 43 -2.97 1.55 13.24
N LEU A 44 -3.20 2.82 12.94
CA LEU A 44 -4.39 3.31 12.28
C LEU A 44 -3.96 4.24 11.15
N THR A 45 -4.37 3.95 9.93
CA THR A 45 -4.12 4.80 8.76
C THR A 45 -5.45 5.16 8.10
N LYS A 46 -5.61 6.40 7.64
CA LYS A 46 -6.81 6.86 6.96
C LYS A 46 -6.49 7.85 5.85
N SER A 47 -7.04 7.61 4.67
CA SER A 47 -7.09 8.57 3.57
C SER A 47 -8.34 9.45 3.74
N PHE A 48 -8.15 10.76 3.86
CA PHE A 48 -9.25 11.73 3.94
C PHE A 48 -9.60 12.32 2.57
N SER A 49 -8.64 12.27 1.64
CA SER A 49 -8.79 12.56 0.22
C SER A 49 -7.59 11.96 -0.53
N ASP A 50 -7.63 12.00 -1.84
CA ASP A 50 -6.54 11.57 -2.72
C ASP A 50 -5.20 12.24 -2.38
N THR A 51 -5.22 13.43 -1.77
CA THR A 51 -4.01 14.19 -1.43
C THR A 51 -3.68 14.18 0.06
N VAL A 52 -4.54 13.68 0.95
CA VAL A 52 -4.35 13.74 2.40
C VAL A 52 -4.42 12.37 3.05
N LEU A 53 -3.29 11.94 3.61
CA LEU A 53 -3.14 10.67 4.33
C LEU A 53 -2.72 10.93 5.77
N VAL A 54 -3.37 10.27 6.73
CA VAL A 54 -3.04 10.36 8.15
C VAL A 54 -2.76 8.98 8.69
N GLY A 55 -1.74 8.85 9.53
CA GLY A 55 -1.42 7.63 10.25
C GLY A 55 -1.10 7.89 11.71
N LEU A 56 -1.55 6.99 12.57
CA LEU A 56 -1.27 6.93 14.00
C LEU A 56 -0.65 5.56 14.28
N ALA A 57 0.36 5.53 15.14
CA ALA A 57 0.85 4.30 15.74
C ALA A 57 1.02 4.49 17.22
N LEU A 58 0.79 3.40 17.92
CA LEU A 58 0.96 3.29 19.34
C LEU A 58 1.71 1.99 19.63
N ASP A 59 2.82 2.10 20.33
CA ASP A 59 3.57 1.00 20.91
C ASP A 59 3.59 1.18 22.43
N THR A 60 3.18 0.15 23.16
CA THR A 60 3.16 0.16 24.62
C THR A 60 3.78 -1.09 25.19
N LEU A 61 4.68 -0.91 26.15
CA LEU A 61 5.30 -2.01 26.89
C LEU A 61 4.97 -1.88 28.38
N GLY A 62 4.13 -2.78 28.88
CA GLY A 62 3.85 -2.95 30.29
C GLY A 62 4.81 -3.95 30.95
N THR A 63 5.29 -3.62 32.15
CA THR A 63 6.18 -4.49 32.94
C THR A 63 5.59 -4.82 34.31
N TRP A 64 5.73 -6.07 34.73
CA TRP A 64 5.31 -6.57 36.04
C TRP A 64 6.45 -7.30 36.75
N LEU A 65 6.58 -7.09 38.06
CA LEU A 65 7.51 -7.78 38.95
C LEU A 65 6.79 -8.09 40.25
N ASP A 66 6.96 -9.32 40.75
CA ASP A 66 6.44 -9.79 42.04
C ASP A 66 4.97 -9.39 42.31
N GLN A 67 4.10 -9.64 41.33
CA GLN A 67 2.65 -9.36 41.38
C GLN A 67 2.26 -7.87 41.36
N SER A 68 3.21 -6.97 41.20
CA SER A 68 2.94 -5.54 41.06
C SER A 68 3.30 -5.01 39.68
N TYR A 69 2.48 -4.09 39.19
CA TYR A 69 2.79 -3.30 38.00
C TYR A 69 3.97 -2.38 38.29
N GLU A 70 5.03 -2.49 37.49
CA GLU A 70 6.27 -1.72 37.68
C GLU A 70 6.30 -0.45 36.84
N GLY A 71 5.67 -0.48 35.67
CA GLY A 71 5.72 0.65 34.77
C GLY A 71 5.20 0.40 33.38
N LEU A 72 5.02 1.53 32.69
CA LEU A 72 4.64 1.63 31.28
C LEU A 72 5.81 2.27 30.53
N GLN A 73 6.14 1.75 29.36
CA GLN A 73 6.77 2.54 28.31
C GLN A 73 5.75 2.74 27.21
N LEU A 74 5.68 3.96 26.68
CA LEU A 74 4.80 4.30 25.58
C LEU A 74 5.58 5.07 24.53
N GLU A 75 5.43 4.64 23.29
CA GLU A 75 5.84 5.34 22.10
C GLU A 75 4.61 5.57 21.22
N GLY A 76 4.27 6.84 21.03
CA GLY A 76 3.18 7.26 20.16
C GLY A 76 3.76 8.04 18.99
N ALA A 77 3.29 7.76 17.78
CA ALA A 77 3.70 8.49 16.59
C ALA A 77 2.52 8.76 15.66
N SER A 78 2.31 10.03 15.31
CA SER A 78 1.40 10.41 14.25
C SER A 78 2.15 11.00 13.06
N GLU A 79 1.62 10.76 11.88
CA GLU A 79 2.12 11.25 10.62
C GLU A 79 0.95 11.73 9.78
N ILE A 80 1.10 12.89 9.15
CA ILE A 80 0.14 13.46 8.21
C ILE A 80 0.90 13.80 6.95
N LYS A 81 0.47 13.27 5.81
CA LYS A 81 1.03 13.57 4.49
C LYS A 81 0.01 14.33 3.65
N TRP A 82 0.47 15.40 3.02
CA TRP A 82 -0.29 16.20 2.06
C TRP A 82 0.43 16.20 0.70
N GLY A 83 -0.33 16.12 -0.40
CA GLY A 83 0.21 16.12 -1.77
C GLY A 83 0.61 14.74 -2.30
N VAL A 84 0.11 13.65 -1.71
CA VAL A 84 0.59 12.27 -1.92
C VAL A 84 0.50 11.74 -3.38
N MET A 85 -0.32 12.34 -4.26
CA MET A 85 -0.43 11.97 -5.69
C MET A 85 0.46 12.79 -6.64
N GLY A 86 1.17 13.80 -6.13
CA GLY A 86 2.02 14.66 -6.94
C GLY A 86 3.50 14.34 -6.80
N ASP A 87 4.32 15.19 -7.39
CA ASP A 87 5.77 15.15 -7.25
C ASP A 87 6.23 15.80 -5.94
N THR A 88 5.32 16.30 -5.11
CA THR A 88 5.62 17.05 -3.88
C THR A 88 4.80 16.51 -2.71
N ILE A 89 5.46 16.23 -1.60
CA ILE A 89 4.85 15.75 -0.37
C ILE A 89 5.26 16.64 0.79
N ILE A 90 4.27 17.06 1.56
CA ILE A 90 4.49 17.71 2.86
C ILE A 90 4.13 16.71 3.94
N ILE A 91 5.03 16.50 4.90
CA ILE A 91 4.88 15.52 5.97
C ILE A 91 4.94 16.26 7.30
N GLY A 92 3.84 16.26 8.04
CA GLY A 92 3.82 16.61 9.45
C GLY A 92 4.01 15.36 10.30
N ASN A 93 4.95 15.37 11.24
CA ASN A 93 5.18 14.25 12.13
C ASN A 93 5.15 14.71 13.59
N TYR A 94 4.52 13.90 14.45
CA TYR A 94 4.55 14.06 15.89
C TYR A 94 4.97 12.73 16.51
N THR A 95 5.94 12.77 17.41
CA THR A 95 6.39 11.59 18.15
C THR A 95 6.46 11.94 19.62
N ILE A 96 5.95 11.05 20.47
CA ILE A 96 6.08 11.12 21.92
C ILE A 96 6.62 9.80 22.42
N LYS A 97 7.69 9.86 23.21
CA LYS A 97 8.23 8.71 23.93
C LYS A 97 8.26 9.05 25.40
N GLY A 98 7.93 8.09 26.24
CA GLY A 98 8.00 8.31 27.66
C GLY A 98 7.69 7.06 28.46
N LYS A 99 7.74 7.25 29.77
CA LYS A 99 7.57 6.15 30.71
C LYS A 99 6.84 6.58 31.98
N ASN A 100 6.25 5.60 32.62
CA ASN A 100 5.83 5.67 34.01
C ASN A 100 6.67 4.64 34.79
N THR A 101 7.33 5.08 35.86
CA THR A 101 8.29 4.26 36.63
C THR A 101 7.99 4.20 38.13
N LYS A 102 6.83 4.67 38.59
CA LYS A 102 6.53 4.69 40.03
C LYS A 102 5.21 3.99 40.33
N LYS A 103 5.27 2.96 41.18
CA LYS A 103 4.10 2.20 41.66
C LYS A 103 2.96 3.05 42.27
N THR A 104 3.28 4.26 42.74
CA THR A 104 2.34 5.15 43.44
C THR A 104 2.01 6.43 42.67
N ASP A 105 2.68 6.69 41.55
CA ASP A 105 2.51 7.90 40.76
C ASP A 105 2.27 7.49 39.31
N PHE A 106 1.00 7.53 38.89
CA PHE A 106 0.58 7.13 37.55
C PHE A 106 0.87 8.19 36.48
N SER A 107 1.60 9.26 36.81
CA SER A 107 1.93 10.32 35.84
C SER A 107 2.87 9.81 34.75
N PHE A 108 2.43 9.91 33.50
CA PHE A 108 3.27 9.67 32.34
C PHE A 108 4.30 10.78 32.20
N LYS A 109 5.58 10.42 32.12
CA LYS A 109 6.67 11.37 31.87
C LYS A 109 7.14 11.23 30.45
N ALA A 110 6.91 12.28 29.66
CA ALA A 110 7.46 12.38 28.32
C ALA A 110 8.99 12.55 28.42
N GLU A 111 9.74 11.60 27.88
CA GLU A 111 11.19 11.65 27.76
C GLU A 111 11.61 12.30 26.44
N GLU A 112 10.79 12.15 25.40
CA GLU A 112 11.01 12.80 24.11
C GLU A 112 9.67 13.25 23.52
N VAL A 113 9.64 14.49 23.02
CA VAL A 113 8.55 14.97 22.16
C VAL A 113 9.18 15.62 20.94
N LYS A 114 8.85 15.12 19.76
CA LYS A 114 9.33 15.65 18.49
C LYS A 114 8.13 16.07 17.65
N ILE A 115 8.13 17.32 17.22
CA ILE A 115 7.23 17.83 16.19
C ILE A 115 8.10 18.15 14.99
N GLY A 116 7.76 17.63 13.81
CA GLY A 116 8.50 17.87 12.59
C GLY A 116 7.58 18.24 11.43
N LEU A 117 8.17 18.98 10.50
CA LEU A 117 7.62 19.26 9.19
C LEU A 117 8.70 18.94 8.17
N SER A 118 8.36 18.14 7.17
CA SER A 118 9.23 17.81 6.05
C SER A 118 8.55 18.15 4.73
N PHE A 119 9.36 18.51 3.74
CA PHE A 119 8.96 18.77 2.37
C PHE A 119 9.84 17.91 1.48
N LEU A 120 9.22 17.05 0.68
CA LEU A 120 9.89 16.14 -0.24
C LEU A 120 9.41 16.45 -1.65
N HIS A 121 10.34 16.63 -2.58
CA HIS A 121 10.01 16.87 -3.99
C HIS A 121 10.83 15.97 -4.91
N PHE A 122 10.15 15.34 -5.87
CA PHE A 122 10.71 14.42 -6.85
C PHE A 122 10.79 15.11 -8.21
N PHE A 123 11.98 15.45 -8.65
CA PHE A 123 12.19 15.98 -9.99
C PHE A 123 12.27 14.85 -11.03
N PRO A 124 11.83 15.08 -12.29
CA PRO A 124 11.84 14.06 -13.34
C PRO A 124 13.20 13.40 -13.60
N ASN A 125 14.32 14.11 -13.38
CA ASN A 125 15.67 13.63 -13.68
C ASN A 125 16.30 12.85 -12.52
N HIS A 126 15.53 12.00 -11.82
CA HIS A 126 16.01 11.21 -10.69
C HIS A 126 16.65 12.01 -9.54
N LEU A 127 16.29 13.30 -9.44
CA LEU A 127 16.72 14.19 -8.35
C LEU A 127 15.59 14.28 -7.33
N THR A 128 15.92 14.12 -6.06
CA THR A 128 15.00 14.26 -4.95
C THR A 128 15.54 15.32 -4.00
N LEU A 129 14.69 16.28 -3.63
CA LEU A 129 14.98 17.31 -2.63
C LEU A 129 14.15 17.03 -1.38
N LEU A 130 14.81 16.99 -0.23
CA LEU A 130 14.17 16.91 1.08
C LEU A 130 14.56 18.13 1.91
N LEU A 131 13.56 18.82 2.46
CA LEU A 131 13.74 19.83 3.49
C LEU A 131 13.05 19.30 4.74
N ASP A 132 13.68 19.46 5.90
CA ASP A 132 13.07 19.08 7.17
C ASP A 132 13.35 20.11 8.25
N ALA A 133 12.41 20.27 9.17
CA ALA A 133 12.58 21.07 10.38
C ALA A 133 11.86 20.37 11.53
N ASN A 134 12.55 20.21 12.65
CA ASN A 134 11.99 19.55 13.83
C ASN A 134 12.22 20.38 15.08
N ARG A 135 11.20 20.47 15.94
CA ARG A 135 11.29 20.93 17.32
C ARG A 135 11.31 19.71 18.23
N ILE A 136 12.37 19.57 19.02
CA ILE A 136 12.61 18.37 19.85
C ILE A 136 12.76 18.80 21.30
N PHE A 137 11.88 18.29 22.15
CA PHE A 137 12.05 18.21 23.58
C PHE A 137 12.67 16.85 23.91
N GLN A 138 13.73 16.84 24.70
CA GLN A 138 14.38 15.61 25.15
C GLN A 138 14.83 15.73 26.60
N GLN A 139 14.48 14.75 27.42
CA GLN A 139 14.95 14.60 28.78
C GLN A 139 16.10 13.59 28.79
N LEU A 140 17.28 14.03 29.22
CA LEU A 140 18.47 13.19 29.34
C LEU A 140 18.68 12.78 30.82
N GLN A 141 19.64 11.88 31.07
CA GLN A 141 19.98 11.43 32.43
C GLN A 141 20.25 12.64 33.37
N LEU A 142 19.91 12.50 34.66
CA LEU A 142 19.98 13.55 35.70
C LEU A 142 18.86 14.63 35.66
N ASN A 143 17.69 14.34 35.06
CA ASN A 143 16.53 15.24 35.01
C ASN A 143 16.72 16.56 34.24
N ASN A 144 17.79 16.71 33.46
CA ASN A 144 17.92 17.85 32.58
C ASN A 144 17.03 17.66 31.34
N SER A 145 16.22 18.68 31.06
CA SER A 145 15.41 18.74 29.84
C SER A 145 15.97 19.77 28.88
N TYR A 146 15.97 19.42 27.61
CA TYR A 146 16.51 20.23 26.54
C TYR A 146 15.45 20.42 25.46
N LEU A 147 15.35 21.65 24.96
CA LEU A 147 14.46 21.99 23.87
C LEU A 147 15.27 22.67 22.77
N PHE A 148 15.31 22.04 21.61
CA PHE A 148 16.12 22.51 20.49
C PHE A 148 15.42 22.29 19.16
N THR A 149 15.92 22.98 18.13
CA THR A 149 15.43 22.88 16.76
C THR A 149 16.51 22.26 15.89
N THR A 150 16.11 21.34 15.02
CA THR A 150 16.93 20.86 13.91
C THR A 150 16.31 21.29 12.60
N ALA A 151 17.13 21.54 11.59
CA ALA A 151 16.67 21.72 10.22
C ALA A 151 17.66 21.07 9.26
N GLY A 152 17.17 20.61 8.12
CA GLY A 152 17.96 19.88 7.14
C GLY A 152 17.56 20.21 5.72
N VAL A 153 18.55 20.20 4.84
CA VAL A 153 18.37 20.15 3.38
C VAL A 153 19.14 18.95 2.89
N SER A 154 18.48 18.05 2.18
CA SER A 154 19.10 16.89 1.57
C SER A 154 18.76 16.81 0.09
N ILE A 155 19.75 16.45 -0.71
CA ILE A 155 19.59 16.16 -2.14
C ILE A 155 20.03 14.72 -2.38
N HIS A 156 19.29 14.02 -3.24
CA HIS A 156 19.65 12.69 -3.70
C HIS A 156 19.47 12.66 -5.21
N TYR A 157 20.55 12.42 -5.93
CA TYR A 157 20.54 12.31 -7.38
C TYR A 157 20.99 10.91 -7.75
N ARG A 158 20.12 10.16 -8.42
CA ARG A 158 20.45 8.84 -8.97
C ARG A 158 20.80 9.00 -10.44
N TRP A 159 21.85 8.33 -10.89
CA TRP A 159 22.23 8.43 -12.31
C TRP A 159 21.16 7.80 -13.20
N PRO A 160 20.98 8.30 -14.44
CA PRO A 160 19.94 7.80 -15.35
C PRO A 160 20.04 6.31 -15.69
N ASP A 161 21.22 5.73 -15.57
CA ASP A 161 21.49 4.31 -15.80
C ASP A 161 21.42 3.45 -14.52
N ASP A 162 20.94 4.03 -13.41
CA ASP A 162 20.88 3.43 -12.08
C ASP A 162 22.22 2.90 -11.54
N SER A 163 23.34 3.29 -12.17
CA SER A 163 24.66 2.78 -11.82
C SER A 163 25.30 3.53 -10.65
N GLY A 164 24.62 4.49 -10.04
CA GLY A 164 25.12 5.17 -8.86
C GLY A 164 24.29 6.36 -8.39
N ILE A 165 24.75 6.95 -7.29
CA ILE A 165 24.03 7.95 -6.50
C ILE A 165 25.00 9.03 -6.03
N ILE A 166 24.56 10.28 -6.08
CA ILE A 166 25.19 11.39 -5.38
C ILE A 166 24.18 11.89 -4.35
N ALA A 167 24.57 11.91 -3.08
CA ALA A 167 23.74 12.50 -2.04
C ALA A 167 24.48 13.58 -1.27
N GLY A 168 23.73 14.59 -0.85
CA GLY A 168 24.25 15.71 -0.08
C GLY A 168 23.28 16.05 1.02
N LYS A 169 23.79 16.39 2.22
CA LYS A 169 22.99 16.86 3.34
C LYS A 169 23.68 18.02 4.03
N ILE A 170 22.89 19.05 4.32
CA ILE A 170 23.26 20.14 5.21
C ILE A 170 22.31 20.08 6.40
N GLY A 171 22.86 19.96 7.60
CA GLY A 171 22.11 19.94 8.85
C GLY A 171 22.41 21.18 9.69
N TYR A 172 21.38 21.67 10.38
CA TYR A 172 21.45 22.71 11.38
C TYR A 172 20.89 22.18 12.70
N ARG A 173 21.53 22.54 13.81
CA ARG A 173 21.00 22.33 15.15
C ARG A 173 21.16 23.60 15.98
N SER A 174 20.06 24.08 16.55
CA SER A 174 20.05 25.29 17.37
C SER A 174 20.95 25.15 18.60
N PRO A 175 21.39 26.26 19.20
CA PRO A 175 21.95 26.28 20.56
C PRO A 175 21.05 25.52 21.53
N VAL A 176 21.66 24.86 22.53
CA VAL A 176 20.96 24.00 23.50
C VAL A 176 21.79 23.86 24.77
N GLY A 177 21.12 23.89 25.92
CA GLY A 177 21.81 23.83 27.21
C GLY A 177 22.82 24.98 27.35
N THR A 178 24.07 24.64 27.62
CA THR A 178 25.17 25.61 27.79
C THR A 178 25.80 26.07 26.48
N ARG A 179 25.57 25.37 25.36
CA ARG A 179 26.14 25.69 24.05
C ARG A 179 25.44 26.92 23.46
N LYS A 180 26.21 27.97 23.16
CA LYS A 180 25.68 29.26 22.64
C LYS A 180 25.64 29.37 21.12
N PHE A 181 26.47 28.62 20.41
CA PHE A 181 26.56 28.66 18.95
C PHE A 181 25.85 27.46 18.32
N PRO A 182 25.19 27.61 17.16
CA PRO A 182 24.58 26.50 16.46
C PRO A 182 25.61 25.50 15.91
N GLN A 183 25.19 24.25 15.73
CA GLN A 183 25.96 23.23 15.04
C GLN A 183 25.49 23.15 13.60
N TRP A 184 26.44 23.02 12.67
CA TRP A 184 26.16 22.82 11.24
C TRP A 184 26.84 21.53 10.76
N SER A 185 26.08 20.55 10.29
CA SER A 185 26.66 19.31 9.75
C SER A 185 26.59 19.28 8.23
N TYR A 186 27.54 18.59 7.61
CA TYR A 186 27.57 18.40 6.16
C TYR A 186 27.88 16.94 5.86
N VAL A 187 27.18 16.36 4.89
CA VAL A 187 27.50 15.06 4.33
C VAL A 187 27.47 15.20 2.82
N LEU A 188 28.50 14.71 2.14
CA LEU A 188 28.52 14.54 0.70
C LEU A 188 28.95 13.10 0.43
N SER A 189 28.12 12.36 -0.29
CA SER A 189 28.40 10.98 -0.66
C SER A 189 28.31 10.76 -2.16
N LEU A 190 29.22 9.93 -2.65
CA LEU A 190 29.27 9.44 -4.02
C LEU A 190 29.27 7.92 -3.98
N GLN A 191 28.30 7.30 -4.63
CA GLN A 191 28.10 5.87 -4.67
C GLN A 191 28.13 5.37 -6.12
N LYS A 192 28.87 4.29 -6.39
CA LYS A 192 28.94 3.60 -7.69
C LYS A 192 28.57 2.13 -7.52
N PHE A 193 27.62 1.66 -8.31
CA PHE A 193 27.31 0.25 -8.49
C PHE A 193 28.08 -0.26 -9.71
N LEU A 194 28.78 -1.38 -9.53
CA LEU A 194 29.49 -2.06 -10.59
C LEU A 194 28.64 -3.22 -11.14
N PRO A 195 28.90 -3.70 -12.37
CA PRO A 195 28.16 -4.83 -12.96
C PRO A 195 28.18 -6.12 -12.14
N SER A 196 29.14 -6.27 -11.21
CA SER A 196 29.24 -7.41 -10.29
C SER A 196 28.38 -7.26 -9.03
N ASP A 197 27.45 -6.30 -8.99
CA ASP A 197 26.70 -5.84 -7.80
C ASP A 197 27.54 -5.34 -6.63
N LEU A 198 28.84 -5.18 -6.85
CA LEU A 198 29.76 -4.53 -5.92
C LEU A 198 29.44 -3.03 -5.88
N MET A 199 29.31 -2.52 -4.66
CA MET A 199 29.04 -1.11 -4.40
C MET A 199 30.26 -0.45 -3.77
N LEU A 200 30.64 0.70 -4.32
CA LEU A 200 31.67 1.59 -3.79
C LEU A 200 31.01 2.88 -3.31
N LYS A 201 31.29 3.31 -2.08
CA LYS A 201 30.81 4.58 -1.54
C LYS A 201 31.97 5.39 -0.97
N LEU A 202 32.07 6.65 -1.38
CA LEU A 202 32.99 7.64 -0.79
C LEU A 202 32.14 8.73 -0.13
N GLU A 203 32.43 9.03 1.12
CA GLU A 203 31.72 10.05 1.88
C GLU A 203 32.68 11.03 2.53
N TYR A 204 32.30 12.29 2.52
CA TYR A 204 32.92 13.34 3.30
C TYR A 204 31.88 13.90 4.27
N GLU A 205 32.20 13.88 5.56
CA GLU A 205 31.29 14.24 6.63
C GLU A 205 31.92 15.30 7.53
N ARG A 206 31.13 16.29 7.92
CA ARG A 206 31.37 17.17 9.07
C ARG A 206 30.24 16.96 10.06
N LEU A 207 30.53 16.45 11.25
CA LEU A 207 29.53 16.05 12.22
C LEU A 207 29.92 16.42 13.66
N TYR A 208 28.98 16.23 14.59
CA TYR A 208 29.17 16.45 16.03
C TYR A 208 28.73 15.19 16.75
N GLY A 209 29.56 14.65 17.64
CA GLY A 209 29.30 13.39 18.34
C GLY A 209 28.16 13.50 19.35
N ALA A 210 28.02 14.66 20.00
CA ALA A 210 27.01 14.92 21.02
C ALA A 210 26.28 16.26 20.85
N LEU A 211 25.19 16.42 21.61
CA LEU A 211 24.31 17.58 21.60
C LEU A 211 25.03 18.88 22.03
N TRP A 212 26.01 18.75 22.93
CA TRP A 212 26.77 19.84 23.55
C TRP A 212 28.12 20.13 22.89
N ASP A 213 28.55 19.35 21.90
CA ASP A 213 29.86 19.54 21.28
C ASP A 213 29.94 20.87 20.53
N GLU A 214 31.04 21.59 20.68
CA GLU A 214 31.28 22.85 19.96
C GLU A 214 32.23 22.68 18.77
N VAL A 215 33.11 21.69 18.83
CA VAL A 215 34.08 21.38 17.79
C VAL A 215 33.53 20.23 16.93
N PRO A 216 33.46 20.39 15.60
CA PRO A 216 33.05 19.32 14.70
C PRO A 216 34.18 18.31 14.48
N GLU A 217 33.80 17.10 14.09
CA GLU A 217 34.68 16.09 13.52
C GLU A 217 34.55 16.08 12.00
N TYR A 218 35.66 15.85 11.29
CA TYR A 218 35.71 15.72 9.84
C TYR A 218 36.13 14.31 9.48
N LEU A 219 35.30 13.60 8.72
CA LEU A 219 35.52 12.21 8.37
C LEU A 219 35.53 12.06 6.85
N ILE A 220 36.42 11.20 6.35
CA ILE A 220 36.33 10.65 5.00
C ILE A 220 36.11 9.14 5.19
N ARG A 221 35.00 8.64 4.66
CA ARG A 221 34.63 7.23 4.73
C ARG A 221 34.69 6.62 3.32
N LEU A 222 35.36 5.49 3.20
CA LEU A 222 35.33 4.65 2.00
C LEU A 222 34.69 3.32 2.38
N SER A 223 33.55 3.01 1.79
CA SER A 223 32.84 1.73 1.99
C SER A 223 32.85 0.90 0.72
N LEU A 224 33.05 -0.41 0.89
CA LEU A 224 32.99 -1.42 -0.15
C LEU A 224 31.98 -2.47 0.28
N ASN A 225 30.89 -2.60 -0.46
CA ASN A 225 29.77 -3.44 -0.08
C ASN A 225 29.45 -4.45 -1.18
N HIS A 226 29.35 -5.72 -0.80
CA HIS A 226 28.92 -6.80 -1.67
C HIS A 226 28.12 -7.77 -0.81
N ALA A 227 26.93 -8.16 -1.24
CA ALA A 227 26.22 -9.25 -0.58
C ALA A 227 25.98 -10.43 -1.52
N LEU A 228 26.01 -11.61 -0.91
CA LEU A 228 25.95 -12.90 -1.56
C LEU A 228 24.73 -13.63 -1.02
N CYS A 229 23.84 -14.06 -1.92
CA CYS A 229 22.68 -14.87 -1.59
C CYS A 229 22.91 -16.31 -2.08
N PHE A 230 22.54 -17.27 -1.22
CA PHE A 230 22.53 -18.68 -1.53
C PHE A 230 21.08 -19.17 -1.42
N THR A 231 20.44 -19.41 -2.56
CA THR A 231 19.06 -19.92 -2.61
C THR A 231 18.97 -21.05 -3.61
N ASN A 232 18.25 -22.13 -3.27
CA ASN A 232 18.05 -23.31 -4.11
C ASN A 232 19.34 -23.94 -4.70
N GLY A 233 20.47 -23.83 -3.99
CA GLY A 233 21.77 -24.34 -4.47
C GLY A 233 22.45 -23.47 -5.53
N GLU A 234 21.87 -22.31 -5.87
CA GLU A 234 22.45 -21.33 -6.80
C GLU A 234 23.11 -20.17 -6.05
N PHE A 235 24.16 -19.64 -6.67
CA PHE A 235 24.83 -18.40 -6.25
C PHE A 235 24.19 -17.21 -6.96
N ARG A 236 23.71 -16.22 -6.20
CA ARG A 236 23.23 -14.95 -6.75
C ARG A 236 23.85 -13.78 -5.99
N THR A 237 24.40 -12.81 -6.71
CA THR A 237 24.87 -11.55 -6.13
C THR A 237 23.68 -10.61 -5.90
N PHE A 238 23.73 -9.80 -4.86
CA PHE A 238 22.77 -8.73 -4.64
C PHE A 238 23.42 -7.50 -4.03
N ARG A 239 22.80 -6.33 -4.25
CA ARG A 239 23.31 -5.04 -3.76
C ARG A 239 23.10 -4.93 -2.25
N TYR A 240 24.17 -4.56 -1.54
CA TYR A 240 24.14 -4.25 -0.10
C TYR A 240 24.46 -2.76 0.13
N SER A 241 23.67 -2.05 0.94
CA SER A 241 24.04 -0.73 1.44
C SER A 241 23.79 -0.63 2.95
N GLU A 242 24.76 -0.03 3.66
CA GLU A 242 24.76 0.13 5.12
C GLU A 242 23.74 1.19 5.61
N GLU A 243 23.21 2.03 4.70
CA GLU A 243 22.21 3.07 5.01
C GLU A 243 20.78 2.65 4.70
N ASP A 244 20.59 1.43 4.18
CA ASP A 244 19.28 1.02 3.72
C ASP A 244 18.46 0.59 4.92
N ASN A 245 17.50 1.43 5.27
CA ASN A 245 16.21 0.95 5.71
C ASN A 245 15.81 -0.17 4.73
N THR A 246 15.99 -1.44 5.14
CA THR A 246 15.78 -2.61 4.25
C THR A 246 14.32 -2.79 3.88
N SER A 247 13.45 -1.94 4.44
CA SER A 247 12.03 -1.92 4.19
C SER A 247 11.74 -1.74 2.72
N MET A 248 11.12 -2.76 2.15
CA MET A 248 10.77 -2.87 0.75
C MET A 248 9.27 -3.13 0.64
N ILE A 249 8.67 -2.54 -0.39
CA ILE A 249 7.35 -2.95 -0.86
C ILE A 249 7.56 -3.63 -2.20
N LYS A 250 7.15 -4.88 -2.31
CA LYS A 250 7.17 -5.67 -3.53
C LYS A 250 5.76 -6.21 -3.80
N GLY A 251 5.49 -6.61 -5.03
CA GLY A 251 4.28 -7.34 -5.36
C GLY A 251 4.25 -7.70 -6.84
N VAL A 252 3.16 -8.33 -7.23
CA VAL A 252 2.86 -8.66 -8.63
C VAL A 252 1.66 -7.84 -9.09
N VAL A 253 1.68 -7.43 -10.35
CA VAL A 253 0.46 -7.00 -11.06
C VAL A 253 -0.02 -8.15 -11.92
N TYR A 254 -1.30 -8.49 -11.81
CA TYR A 254 -1.90 -9.62 -12.50
C TYR A 254 -3.20 -9.22 -13.20
N LEU A 255 -3.59 -10.02 -14.19
CA LEU A 255 -4.91 -9.99 -14.81
C LEU A 255 -5.82 -10.90 -13.98
N ASP A 256 -6.86 -10.31 -13.38
CA ASP A 256 -7.91 -11.02 -12.66
C ASP A 256 -8.86 -11.64 -13.69
N GLU A 257 -8.57 -12.90 -14.05
CA GLU A 257 -9.24 -13.61 -15.14
C GLU A 257 -10.53 -14.28 -14.68
N ASN A 258 -10.68 -14.53 -13.38
CA ASN A 258 -11.87 -15.15 -12.80
C ASN A 258 -12.76 -14.17 -12.01
N GLY A 259 -12.38 -12.90 -11.93
CA GLY A 259 -13.16 -11.83 -11.31
C GLY A 259 -13.20 -11.89 -9.78
N ASN A 260 -12.28 -12.61 -9.13
CA ASN A 260 -12.33 -12.84 -7.68
C ASN A 260 -11.57 -11.78 -6.86
N GLY A 261 -10.82 -10.89 -7.51
CA GLY A 261 -10.04 -9.83 -6.88
C GLY A 261 -8.86 -10.32 -6.02
N GLN A 262 -8.40 -11.56 -6.20
CA GLN A 262 -7.26 -12.16 -5.51
C GLN A 262 -6.28 -12.72 -6.54
N PHE A 263 -4.99 -12.69 -6.22
CA PHE A 263 -3.99 -13.23 -7.13
C PHE A 263 -3.95 -14.76 -7.03
N ASP A 264 -4.33 -15.43 -8.10
CA ASP A 264 -4.24 -16.87 -8.23
C ASP A 264 -2.97 -17.32 -8.99
N PRO A 265 -2.35 -18.46 -8.64
CA PRO A 265 -1.08 -18.88 -9.24
C PRO A 265 -1.12 -19.12 -10.77
N TRP A 266 -2.30 -19.34 -11.34
CA TRP A 266 -2.49 -19.56 -12.78
C TRP A 266 -2.74 -18.26 -13.55
N GLU A 267 -2.99 -17.14 -12.87
CA GLU A 267 -3.32 -15.89 -13.52
C GLU A 267 -2.10 -15.24 -14.17
N LYS A 268 -2.36 -14.61 -15.31
CA LYS A 268 -1.35 -13.91 -16.09
C LYS A 268 -0.77 -12.73 -15.31
N ARG A 269 0.57 -12.68 -15.25
CA ARG A 269 1.31 -11.54 -14.69
C ARG A 269 1.56 -10.49 -15.77
N LEU A 270 1.47 -9.21 -15.41
CA LEU A 270 1.52 -8.10 -16.35
C LEU A 270 2.80 -7.27 -16.22
N SER A 271 3.60 -7.25 -17.29
CA SER A 271 4.82 -6.43 -17.39
C SER A 271 4.50 -5.00 -17.89
N GLY A 272 5.37 -4.04 -17.59
CA GLY A 272 5.23 -2.66 -18.06
C GLY A 272 4.18 -1.81 -17.34
N ILE A 273 3.48 -2.35 -16.33
CA ILE A 273 2.52 -1.61 -15.51
C ILE A 273 3.26 -0.73 -14.52
N VAL A 274 2.92 0.55 -14.49
CA VAL A 274 3.56 1.53 -13.61
C VAL A 274 2.77 1.64 -12.31
N MET A 275 3.39 1.20 -11.22
CA MET A 275 2.92 1.39 -9.85
C MET A 275 3.44 2.70 -9.28
N SER A 276 2.69 3.25 -8.32
CA SER A 276 3.01 4.50 -7.64
C SER A 276 3.01 4.31 -6.13
N VAL A 277 4.04 4.83 -5.47
CA VAL A 277 4.06 5.05 -4.03
C VAL A 277 4.59 6.45 -3.78
N GLU A 278 3.74 7.35 -3.29
CA GLU A 278 4.20 8.68 -2.85
C GLU A 278 5.01 9.44 -3.92
N GLY A 279 4.54 9.46 -5.16
CA GLY A 279 5.23 10.12 -6.28
C GLY A 279 6.44 9.34 -6.83
N ARG A 280 6.95 8.33 -6.11
CA ARG A 280 7.90 7.35 -6.65
C ARG A 280 7.16 6.38 -7.57
N ARG A 281 7.82 5.99 -8.66
CA ARG A 281 7.28 5.05 -9.64
C ARG A 281 8.14 3.80 -9.70
N ALA A 282 7.48 2.66 -9.89
CA ALA A 282 8.12 1.39 -10.21
C ALA A 282 7.35 0.75 -11.35
N THR A 283 8.04 0.28 -12.37
CA THR A 283 7.42 -0.43 -13.49
C THR A 283 7.59 -1.92 -13.29
N THR A 284 6.54 -2.71 -13.54
CA THR A 284 6.63 -4.17 -13.45
C THR A 284 7.59 -4.73 -14.49
N ASN A 285 8.42 -5.69 -14.07
CA ASN A 285 9.36 -6.39 -14.96
C ASN A 285 8.66 -7.44 -15.83
N GLU A 286 9.42 -8.23 -16.60
CA GLU A 286 8.90 -9.31 -17.46
C GLU A 286 8.10 -10.37 -16.68
N ASP A 287 8.42 -10.57 -15.40
CA ASP A 287 7.70 -11.48 -14.49
C ASP A 287 6.50 -10.81 -13.78
N GLY A 288 6.13 -9.58 -14.19
CA GLY A 288 5.04 -8.79 -13.61
C GLY A 288 5.30 -8.25 -12.20
N GLU A 289 6.55 -8.29 -11.73
CA GLU A 289 6.93 -7.87 -10.38
C GLU A 289 7.33 -6.39 -10.34
N TYR A 290 6.82 -5.65 -9.36
CA TYR A 290 7.28 -4.28 -9.07
C TYR A 290 7.99 -4.23 -7.73
N THR A 291 8.89 -3.26 -7.52
CA THR A 291 9.61 -3.13 -6.24
C THR A 291 9.94 -1.68 -5.92
N PHE A 292 9.59 -1.26 -4.71
CA PHE A 292 10.01 0.00 -4.11
C PHE A 292 11.02 -0.27 -3.00
N ASN A 293 12.28 0.05 -3.28
CA ASN A 293 13.39 -0.13 -2.34
C ASN A 293 13.69 1.14 -1.54
N PHE A 294 14.37 0.97 -0.41
CA PHE A 294 14.92 2.07 0.39
C PHE A 294 13.84 3.04 0.86
N LEU A 295 12.69 2.50 1.29
CA LEU A 295 11.61 3.29 1.83
C LEU A 295 11.88 3.55 3.31
N LYS A 296 11.81 4.81 3.73
CA LYS A 296 11.93 5.18 5.15
C LYS A 296 10.73 4.66 5.94
N PRO A 297 10.82 4.49 7.27
CA PRO A 297 9.64 4.13 8.05
C PRO A 297 8.61 5.26 7.96
N GLY A 298 7.33 4.91 7.85
CA GLY A 298 6.26 5.88 7.69
C GLY A 298 4.99 5.25 7.12
N ILE A 299 3.96 6.06 6.95
CA ILE A 299 2.72 5.65 6.28
C ILE A 299 2.87 5.75 4.76
N TYR A 300 2.31 4.81 4.01
CA TYR A 300 2.39 4.77 2.55
C TYR A 300 1.03 4.45 1.95
N ARG A 301 0.76 5.06 0.79
CA ARG A 301 -0.31 4.66 -0.12
C ARG A 301 0.31 4.12 -1.41
N ILE A 302 -0.09 2.91 -1.75
CA ILE A 302 0.38 2.19 -2.93
C ILE A 302 -0.82 1.98 -3.83
N ASP A 303 -0.67 2.31 -5.11
CA ASP A 303 -1.72 2.15 -6.11
C ASP A 303 -1.11 2.09 -7.52
N PHE A 304 -1.93 1.78 -8.52
CA PHE A 304 -1.60 2.02 -9.92
C PHE A 304 -1.27 3.51 -10.13
N ASN A 305 -0.43 3.80 -11.12
CA ASN A 305 -0.28 5.18 -11.57
C ASN A 305 -1.45 5.53 -12.52
N PRO A 306 -2.39 6.40 -12.10
CA PRO A 306 -3.62 6.66 -12.87
C PRO A 306 -3.35 7.33 -14.22
N ARG A 307 -2.15 7.89 -14.44
CA ARG A 307 -1.79 8.55 -15.70
C ARG A 307 -1.13 7.64 -16.73
N SER A 308 -0.80 6.41 -16.35
CA SER A 308 -0.04 5.49 -17.19
C SER A 308 -0.56 4.06 -17.18
N LEU A 309 -1.65 3.78 -16.46
CA LEU A 309 -2.36 2.53 -16.62
C LEU A 309 -2.95 2.48 -18.05
N PRO A 310 -2.69 1.42 -18.83
CA PRO A 310 -3.30 1.27 -20.15
C PRO A 310 -4.83 1.33 -20.06
N ALA A 311 -5.48 2.00 -21.04
CA ALA A 311 -6.91 2.31 -20.99
C ALA A 311 -7.82 1.08 -20.97
N ASP A 312 -7.36 -0.06 -21.51
CA ASP A 312 -8.13 -1.29 -21.57
C ASP A 312 -8.22 -1.98 -20.20
N TYR A 313 -7.30 -1.68 -19.28
CA TYR A 313 -7.27 -2.27 -17.95
C TYR A 313 -8.08 -1.48 -16.94
N THR A 314 -8.95 -2.17 -16.22
CA THR A 314 -9.73 -1.63 -15.10
C THR A 314 -9.20 -2.21 -13.79
N PRO A 315 -8.78 -1.38 -12.81
CA PRO A 315 -8.37 -1.84 -11.50
C PRO A 315 -9.48 -2.61 -10.76
N VAL A 316 -9.18 -3.83 -10.31
CA VAL A 316 -10.05 -4.59 -9.39
C VAL A 316 -9.56 -4.52 -7.95
N THR A 317 -8.25 -4.28 -7.75
CA THR A 317 -7.68 -4.00 -6.44
C THR A 317 -7.66 -2.51 -6.18
N SER A 318 -8.22 -2.09 -5.04
CA SER A 318 -8.17 -0.69 -4.59
C SER A 318 -6.82 -0.32 -3.98
N GLU A 319 -6.60 0.99 -3.82
CA GLU A 319 -5.40 1.52 -3.17
C GLU A 319 -5.13 0.84 -1.82
N GLN A 320 -3.86 0.54 -1.55
CA GLN A 320 -3.46 -0.08 -0.30
C GLN A 320 -2.72 0.92 0.59
N LEU A 321 -3.28 1.14 1.78
CA LEU A 321 -2.65 1.89 2.85
C LEU A 321 -1.87 0.95 3.76
N ILE A 322 -0.61 1.28 4.04
CA ILE A 322 0.23 0.56 4.99
C ILE A 322 1.00 1.53 5.88
N ARG A 323 1.44 1.03 7.03
CA ARG A 323 2.50 1.65 7.81
C ARG A 323 3.72 0.74 7.74
N LEU A 324 4.82 1.29 7.25
CA LEU A 324 6.09 0.60 7.10
C LEU A 324 6.97 0.93 8.30
N ARG A 325 7.40 -0.10 9.05
CA ARG A 325 8.43 0.04 10.08
C ARG A 325 9.82 -0.21 9.51
N GLU A 326 10.84 0.12 10.30
CA GLU A 326 12.22 -0.19 9.98
C GLU A 326 12.42 -1.71 9.84
N ASN A 327 13.08 -2.11 8.74
CA ASN A 327 13.31 -3.52 8.37
C ASN A 327 12.05 -4.38 8.19
N GLU A 328 10.89 -3.75 7.93
CA GLU A 328 9.64 -4.44 7.60
C GLU A 328 9.45 -4.48 6.09
N ASN A 329 9.07 -5.64 5.55
CA ASN A 329 8.79 -5.82 4.12
C ASN A 329 7.31 -6.15 3.90
N PHE A 330 6.75 -5.61 2.82
CA PHE A 330 5.38 -5.90 2.40
C PHE A 330 5.36 -6.52 1.00
N PHE A 331 4.50 -7.52 0.84
CA PHE A 331 4.10 -8.10 -0.43
C PHE A 331 2.64 -7.72 -0.68
N LEU A 332 2.39 -6.88 -1.68
CA LEU A 332 1.07 -6.34 -2.00
C LEU A 332 0.78 -6.58 -3.48
N ASP A 333 -0.12 -7.52 -3.77
CA ASP A 333 -0.52 -7.80 -5.14
C ASP A 333 -1.65 -6.88 -5.59
N PHE A 334 -1.69 -6.57 -6.88
CA PHE A 334 -2.66 -5.66 -7.49
C PHE A 334 -3.23 -6.27 -8.77
N GLY A 335 -4.53 -6.49 -8.80
CA GLY A 335 -5.24 -6.99 -9.96
C GLY A 335 -5.83 -5.88 -10.82
N VAL A 336 -5.80 -6.10 -12.12
CA VAL A 336 -6.65 -5.42 -13.11
C VAL A 336 -7.48 -6.45 -13.85
N THR A 337 -8.59 -6.03 -14.45
CA THR A 337 -9.36 -6.84 -15.38
C THR A 337 -9.48 -6.13 -16.74
N LEU A 338 -9.94 -6.85 -17.75
CA LEU A 338 -10.42 -6.26 -19.00
C LEU A 338 -11.93 -6.21 -18.95
N ASN A 339 -12.52 -5.28 -19.69
CA ASN A 339 -13.97 -5.19 -19.79
C ASN A 339 -14.45 -5.67 -21.16
N GLY A 340 -15.45 -6.53 -21.14
CA GLY A 340 -16.17 -7.03 -22.30
C GLY A 340 -17.59 -6.47 -22.40
N SER A 341 -18.34 -7.07 -23.32
CA SER A 341 -19.74 -6.79 -23.57
C SER A 341 -20.57 -8.07 -23.79
N ILE A 342 -21.84 -8.03 -23.38
CA ILE A 342 -22.80 -9.11 -23.62
C ILE A 342 -24.02 -8.53 -24.31
N SER A 343 -24.43 -9.15 -25.42
CA SER A 343 -25.58 -8.71 -26.21
C SER A 343 -26.41 -9.85 -26.77
N GLY A 344 -27.68 -9.56 -27.02
CA GLY A 344 -28.63 -10.58 -27.45
C GLY A 344 -29.99 -10.03 -27.87
N LEU A 345 -30.92 -10.95 -28.10
CA LEU A 345 -32.27 -10.68 -28.58
C LEU A 345 -33.32 -11.44 -27.75
N VAL A 346 -34.43 -10.76 -27.47
CA VAL A 346 -35.66 -11.37 -26.95
C VAL A 346 -36.74 -11.29 -28.02
N PHE A 347 -37.42 -12.41 -28.27
CA PHE A 347 -38.44 -12.50 -29.30
C PHE A 347 -39.51 -13.54 -28.96
N ILE A 348 -40.66 -13.45 -29.63
CA ILE A 348 -41.69 -14.49 -29.59
C ILE A 348 -41.29 -15.61 -30.55
N ASP A 349 -40.91 -16.74 -29.98
CA ASP A 349 -40.61 -17.97 -30.72
C ASP A 349 -41.93 -18.70 -31.02
N ALA A 350 -42.45 -18.47 -32.22
CA ALA A 350 -43.78 -18.94 -32.60
C ALA A 350 -43.76 -20.39 -33.07
N ASN A 351 -42.60 -20.88 -33.54
CA ASN A 351 -42.42 -22.21 -34.09
C ASN A 351 -41.67 -23.17 -33.13
N THR A 352 -41.22 -22.65 -31.99
CA THR A 352 -40.52 -23.36 -30.91
C THR A 352 -39.15 -23.91 -31.31
N ASP A 353 -38.46 -23.25 -32.25
CA ASP A 353 -37.15 -23.69 -32.76
C ASP A 353 -35.94 -23.03 -32.06
N GLY A 354 -36.18 -22.06 -31.16
CA GLY A 354 -35.18 -21.35 -30.38
C GLY A 354 -34.33 -20.35 -31.16
N LYS A 355 -34.67 -20.04 -32.42
CA LYS A 355 -33.92 -19.11 -33.29
C LYS A 355 -34.83 -18.02 -33.82
N MET A 356 -34.34 -16.78 -33.83
CA MET A 356 -35.09 -15.69 -34.43
C MET A 356 -35.26 -15.87 -35.95
N ASN A 357 -36.50 -16.15 -36.37
CA ASN A 357 -36.91 -16.33 -37.76
C ASN A 357 -37.47 -15.01 -38.36
N GLU A 358 -37.53 -14.86 -39.69
CA GLU A 358 -38.04 -13.64 -40.37
C GLU A 358 -39.48 -13.26 -39.99
N ASN A 359 -40.31 -14.23 -39.60
CA ASN A 359 -41.72 -14.03 -39.26
C ASN A 359 -41.97 -13.86 -37.75
N GLU A 360 -40.92 -13.96 -36.95
CA GLU A 360 -41.03 -13.87 -35.50
C GLU A 360 -40.89 -12.43 -35.02
N LYS A 361 -41.53 -12.15 -33.89
CA LYS A 361 -41.67 -10.77 -33.42
C LYS A 361 -40.65 -10.50 -32.32
N PRO A 362 -39.75 -9.52 -32.47
CA PRO A 362 -38.90 -9.08 -31.37
C PRO A 362 -39.74 -8.42 -30.27
N LEU A 363 -39.26 -8.50 -29.03
CA LEU A 363 -39.98 -7.99 -27.87
C LEU A 363 -39.22 -6.87 -27.18
N ASP A 364 -39.84 -5.70 -27.15
CA ASP A 364 -39.38 -4.52 -26.45
C ASP A 364 -39.77 -4.52 -24.97
N TRP A 365 -39.05 -3.73 -24.17
CA TRP A 365 -39.31 -3.53 -22.74
C TRP A 365 -39.27 -4.80 -21.87
N VAL A 366 -38.60 -5.85 -22.33
CA VAL A 366 -38.28 -7.02 -21.50
C VAL A 366 -37.01 -6.72 -20.71
N GLY A 367 -37.07 -6.88 -19.40
CA GLY A 367 -35.94 -6.70 -18.50
C GLY A 367 -34.98 -7.87 -18.58
N ILE A 368 -33.69 -7.57 -18.67
CA ILE A 368 -32.59 -8.54 -18.63
C ILE A 368 -31.75 -8.24 -17.40
N LEU A 369 -31.43 -9.28 -16.64
CA LEU A 369 -30.62 -9.23 -15.43
C LEU A 369 -29.24 -9.83 -15.74
N LEU A 370 -28.19 -9.16 -15.28
CA LEU A 370 -26.82 -9.66 -15.24
C LEU A 370 -26.44 -9.93 -13.78
N ASP A 371 -25.77 -11.04 -13.52
CA ASP A 371 -25.25 -11.47 -12.22
C ASP A 371 -26.30 -11.36 -11.11
N HIS A 372 -27.43 -12.03 -11.33
CA HIS A 372 -28.58 -12.03 -10.43
C HIS A 372 -29.13 -10.63 -10.06
N GLY A 373 -28.92 -9.64 -10.93
CA GLY A 373 -29.51 -8.30 -10.82
C GLY A 373 -28.53 -7.21 -10.38
N ASP A 374 -27.23 -7.49 -10.31
CA ASP A 374 -26.20 -6.47 -10.11
C ASP A 374 -26.24 -5.40 -11.21
N GLN A 375 -26.58 -5.80 -12.44
CA GLN A 375 -27.00 -4.88 -13.50
C GLN A 375 -28.33 -5.30 -14.13
N LYS A 376 -29.06 -4.30 -14.64
CA LYS A 376 -30.34 -4.50 -15.34
C LYS A 376 -30.44 -3.58 -16.54
N THR A 377 -30.85 -4.15 -17.67
CA THR A 377 -31.20 -3.39 -18.88
C THR A 377 -32.57 -3.81 -19.40
N PHE A 378 -33.08 -3.11 -20.41
CA PHE A 378 -34.34 -3.43 -21.07
C PHE A 378 -34.11 -3.56 -22.57
N THR A 379 -34.87 -4.45 -23.20
CA THR A 379 -34.79 -4.63 -24.65
C THR A 379 -35.33 -3.42 -25.41
N GLY A 380 -34.66 -3.10 -26.52
CA GLY A 380 -35.08 -2.07 -27.46
C GLY A 380 -36.27 -2.48 -28.34
N PRO A 381 -36.75 -1.58 -29.22
CA PRO A 381 -37.85 -1.85 -30.16
C PRO A 381 -37.63 -3.04 -31.11
N ASP A 382 -36.37 -3.40 -31.34
CA ASP A 382 -35.94 -4.53 -32.15
C ASP A 382 -35.64 -5.79 -31.31
N GLY A 383 -35.98 -5.76 -30.02
CA GLY A 383 -35.78 -6.86 -29.08
C GLY A 383 -34.34 -7.00 -28.60
N SER A 384 -33.43 -6.10 -28.99
CA SER A 384 -32.02 -6.17 -28.62
C SER A 384 -31.75 -5.69 -27.21
N PHE A 385 -30.79 -6.30 -26.54
CA PHE A 385 -30.22 -5.80 -25.28
C PHE A 385 -28.69 -5.79 -25.36
N TYR A 386 -28.08 -4.95 -24.51
CA TYR A 386 -26.64 -4.76 -24.47
C TYR A 386 -26.19 -4.40 -23.05
N PHE A 387 -25.15 -5.10 -22.60
CA PHE A 387 -24.37 -4.79 -21.40
C PHE A 387 -22.93 -4.49 -21.82
N GLU A 388 -22.32 -3.47 -21.22
CA GLU A 388 -20.92 -3.09 -21.41
C GLU A 388 -20.22 -2.94 -20.06
N GLY A 389 -18.88 -2.92 -20.10
CA GLY A 389 -18.11 -2.72 -18.88
C GLY A 389 -18.12 -3.95 -17.97
N ILE A 390 -18.31 -5.14 -18.54
CA ILE A 390 -18.42 -6.39 -17.80
C ILE A 390 -17.01 -6.95 -17.60
N PRO A 391 -16.54 -7.17 -16.37
CA PRO A 391 -15.18 -7.67 -16.14
C PRO A 391 -14.99 -9.07 -16.72
N LEU A 392 -13.75 -9.57 -16.73
CA LEU A 392 -13.49 -10.99 -17.02
C LEU A 392 -14.07 -11.89 -15.92
N GLY A 393 -14.37 -13.13 -16.28
CA GLY A 393 -14.87 -14.15 -15.38
C GLY A 393 -16.23 -14.72 -15.79
N ASP A 394 -16.82 -15.49 -14.87
CA ASP A 394 -18.13 -16.10 -15.06
C ASP A 394 -19.24 -15.10 -14.72
N HIS A 395 -20.16 -14.92 -15.67
CA HIS A 395 -21.32 -14.06 -15.55
C HIS A 395 -22.60 -14.84 -15.80
N THR A 396 -23.68 -14.45 -15.14
CA THR A 396 -25.00 -15.02 -15.42
C THR A 396 -25.96 -14.01 -16.03
N VAL A 397 -26.70 -14.42 -17.05
CA VAL A 397 -27.69 -13.56 -17.72
C VAL A 397 -29.04 -14.27 -17.71
N SER A 398 -30.06 -13.58 -17.22
CA SER A 398 -31.42 -14.11 -17.14
C SER A 398 -32.46 -13.03 -17.48
N LEU A 399 -33.68 -13.46 -17.78
CA LEU A 399 -34.81 -12.54 -17.91
C LEU A 399 -35.32 -12.14 -16.52
N ASP A 400 -35.75 -10.89 -16.39
CA ASP A 400 -36.55 -10.45 -15.25
C ASP A 400 -38.00 -10.95 -15.41
N PRO A 401 -38.46 -11.93 -14.62
CA PRO A 401 -39.79 -12.51 -14.77
C PRO A 401 -40.91 -11.49 -14.53
N GLU A 402 -40.65 -10.43 -13.75
CA GLU A 402 -41.64 -9.38 -13.46
C GLU A 402 -41.86 -8.44 -14.65
N SER A 403 -40.91 -8.39 -15.58
CA SER A 403 -41.00 -7.58 -16.80
C SER A 403 -41.74 -8.28 -17.94
N LEU A 404 -42.00 -9.58 -17.82
CA LEU A 404 -42.58 -10.37 -18.91
C LEU A 404 -44.05 -9.99 -19.16
N PRO A 405 -44.44 -9.74 -20.43
CA PRO A 405 -45.84 -9.53 -20.78
C PRO A 405 -46.74 -10.70 -20.35
N ALA A 406 -47.96 -10.38 -19.94
CA ALA A 406 -48.92 -11.38 -19.49
C ALA A 406 -49.18 -12.44 -20.56
N GLY A 407 -49.06 -13.71 -20.16
CA GLY A 407 -49.28 -14.85 -21.04
C GLY A 407 -48.04 -15.32 -21.81
N LEU A 408 -46.87 -14.72 -21.62
CA LEU A 408 -45.60 -15.26 -22.12
C LEU A 408 -44.86 -16.06 -21.03
N GLN A 409 -44.06 -17.04 -21.46
CA GLN A 409 -43.10 -17.76 -20.65
C GLN A 409 -41.86 -18.08 -21.47
N LEU A 410 -40.72 -18.17 -20.79
CA LEU A 410 -39.47 -18.61 -21.40
C LEU A 410 -39.52 -20.10 -21.71
N VAL A 411 -38.90 -20.51 -22.81
CA VAL A 411 -38.67 -21.91 -23.16
C VAL A 411 -37.18 -22.13 -23.30
N GLY A 412 -36.64 -23.09 -22.54
CA GLY A 412 -35.21 -23.40 -22.55
C GLY A 412 -34.51 -23.03 -21.24
N GLU A 413 -33.28 -22.56 -21.34
CA GLU A 413 -32.46 -22.16 -20.18
C GLU A 413 -32.98 -20.85 -19.57
N GLU A 414 -33.29 -20.89 -18.27
CA GLU A 414 -33.73 -19.71 -17.51
C GLU A 414 -32.58 -18.72 -17.25
N GLU A 415 -31.35 -19.22 -17.33
CA GLU A 415 -30.14 -18.49 -17.04
C GLU A 415 -28.99 -19.02 -17.92
N PHE A 416 -28.28 -18.10 -18.57
CA PHE A 416 -27.07 -18.40 -19.32
C PHE A 416 -25.85 -18.09 -18.47
N THR A 417 -24.92 -19.04 -18.35
CA THR A 417 -23.59 -18.79 -17.78
C THR A 417 -22.60 -18.50 -18.90
N ILE A 418 -21.96 -17.35 -18.83
CA ILE A 418 -21.07 -16.81 -19.85
C ILE A 418 -19.70 -16.59 -19.20
N LEU A 419 -18.66 -17.17 -19.78
CA LEU A 419 -17.28 -16.92 -19.36
C LEU A 419 -16.65 -15.88 -20.30
N LEU A 420 -16.36 -14.68 -19.78
CA LEU A 420 -15.57 -13.67 -20.47
C LEU A 420 -14.08 -13.90 -20.23
N THR A 421 -13.31 -13.93 -21.31
CA THR A 421 -11.85 -14.13 -21.29
C THR A 421 -11.15 -13.08 -22.14
N GLU A 422 -9.82 -12.96 -22.02
CA GLU A 422 -9.03 -12.04 -22.87
C GLU A 422 -9.29 -12.26 -24.38
N ASP A 423 -9.50 -13.52 -24.80
CA ASP A 423 -9.76 -13.88 -26.20
C ASP A 423 -11.25 -13.72 -26.61
N VAL A 424 -12.16 -13.66 -25.64
CA VAL A 424 -13.62 -13.59 -25.84
C VAL A 424 -14.20 -12.50 -24.95
N LEU A 425 -13.93 -11.24 -25.33
CA LEU A 425 -14.45 -10.06 -24.63
C LEU A 425 -15.90 -9.74 -25.03
N ASP A 426 -16.28 -10.08 -26.25
CA ASP A 426 -17.60 -9.75 -26.78
C ASP A 426 -18.42 -11.02 -27.01
N VAL A 427 -19.46 -11.20 -26.19
CA VAL A 427 -20.43 -12.28 -26.35
C VAL A 427 -21.68 -11.72 -26.99
N VAL A 428 -21.92 -12.14 -28.23
CA VAL A 428 -23.01 -11.66 -29.07
C VAL A 428 -24.02 -12.77 -29.36
N ASN A 429 -25.24 -12.37 -29.68
CA ASN A 429 -26.34 -13.27 -30.09
C ASN A 429 -26.83 -14.21 -28.98
N LEU A 430 -26.88 -13.75 -27.73
CA LEU A 430 -27.62 -14.47 -26.70
C LEU A 430 -29.13 -14.43 -27.03
N LEU A 431 -29.80 -15.57 -27.09
CA LEU A 431 -31.20 -15.65 -27.54
C LEU A 431 -32.11 -16.06 -26.40
N PHE A 432 -33.15 -15.26 -26.17
CA PHE A 432 -34.23 -15.56 -25.21
C PHE A 432 -35.56 -15.75 -25.96
N PRO A 433 -35.87 -16.99 -26.40
CA PRO A 433 -37.13 -17.31 -27.06
C PRO A 433 -38.29 -17.40 -26.05
N LEU A 434 -39.33 -16.59 -26.24
CA LEU A 434 -40.54 -16.62 -25.42
C LEU A 434 -41.72 -17.25 -26.17
N VAL A 435 -42.50 -18.08 -25.49
CA VAL A 435 -43.74 -18.68 -26.05
C VAL A 435 -44.96 -18.25 -25.26
N TYR A 436 -46.13 -18.33 -25.89
CA TYR A 436 -47.39 -18.15 -25.17
C TYR A 436 -47.65 -19.31 -24.21
N LYS A 437 -48.01 -19.00 -22.96
CA LYS A 437 -48.52 -19.95 -21.98
C LYS A 437 -49.75 -20.64 -22.57
N VAL A 438 -49.65 -21.94 -22.79
CA VAL A 438 -50.80 -22.77 -23.13
C VAL A 438 -51.61 -22.95 -21.86
N ASN A 439 -52.73 -22.24 -21.73
CA ASN A 439 -53.68 -22.50 -20.64
C ASN A 439 -54.31 -23.90 -20.86
N PRO A 440 -54.29 -24.79 -19.84
CA PRO A 440 -54.96 -26.08 -19.92
C PRO A 440 -56.48 -25.97 -20.00
#